data_AF-A0A6I6JVC9-F1
#
_entry.id   AF-A0A6I6JVC9-F1
#
_cell.length_a   1.000
_cell.length_b   1.000
_cell.length_c   1.000
_cell.angle_alpha   90.00
_cell.angle_beta   90.00
_cell.angle_gamma   90.00
#
_symmetry.space_group_name_H-M   'P 1'
#
loop_
_entity.id
_entity.type
_entity.pdbx_description
1 polymer ?
#
loop_
_entity_poly.entity_id
_entity_poly.type
_entity_poly.pdbx_seq_one_letter_code
_entity_poly.pdbx_strand_id
1 'polypeptide(L)'
;MWLNALFVKKTEKKFIKLPEYPGGKEALQKYIKENLVYPKEAAANRVEGIVYLVAEINDNGDVEGIQIQKGPGYGCDEEAARLIKNIRFGGVKNRGIRLKTKKRFKIDFKLPPENNIHYKITSKKTKDNIKSKSKTKNYSYSIQIKK
;
A
#
# COMPACT_ATOMS: atom_id res chain seq x y z
N MET A 1 -12.47 8.58 65.77
CA MET A 1 -12.43 9.80 64.92
C MET A 1 -11.42 9.55 63.81
N TRP A 2 -11.94 9.29 62.60
CA TRP A 2 -11.36 9.41 61.24
C TRP A 2 -9.83 9.33 61.05
N LEU A 3 -9.37 8.20 60.50
CA LEU A 3 -8.08 8.05 59.82
C LEU A 3 -8.20 8.64 58.41
N ASN A 4 -7.43 9.68 58.11
CA ASN A 4 -7.35 10.24 56.76
C ASN A 4 -6.65 9.24 55.83
N ALA A 5 -7.44 8.59 54.99
CA ALA A 5 -6.94 7.79 53.89
C ALA A 5 -6.17 8.70 52.92
N LEU A 6 -4.84 8.54 52.88
CA LEU A 6 -3.99 9.08 51.84
C LEU A 6 -4.45 8.46 50.51
N PHE A 7 -5.27 9.20 49.77
CA PHE A 7 -5.66 8.87 48.40
C PHE A 7 -4.40 8.89 47.53
N VAL A 8 -3.78 7.71 47.35
CA VAL A 8 -2.70 7.53 46.39
C VAL A 8 -3.29 7.77 45.01
N LYS A 9 -3.03 8.97 44.45
CA LYS A 9 -3.33 9.27 43.05
C LYS A 9 -2.63 8.24 42.18
N LYS A 10 -3.39 7.33 41.59
CA LYS A 10 -2.93 6.39 40.57
C LYS A 10 -2.36 7.20 39.40
N THR A 11 -1.05 7.37 39.34
CA THR A 11 -0.41 8.12 38.25
C THR A 11 -0.61 7.36 36.94
N GLU A 12 -1.33 7.96 36.00
CA GLU A 12 -1.52 7.40 34.67
C GLU A 12 -0.16 7.13 34.02
N LYS A 13 0.03 5.91 33.50
CA LYS A 13 1.21 5.54 32.74
C LYS A 13 1.26 6.38 31.46
N LYS A 14 2.00 7.49 31.49
CA LYS A 14 2.24 8.34 30.33
C LYS A 14 3.13 7.59 29.34
N PHE A 15 2.50 6.97 28.34
CA PHE A 15 3.18 6.30 27.24
C PHE A 15 3.98 7.31 26.40
N ILE A 16 5.12 6.85 25.89
CA ILE A 16 5.96 7.60 24.95
C ILE A 16 5.13 7.82 23.67
N LYS A 17 4.98 9.07 23.26
CA LYS A 17 4.33 9.40 21.99
C LYS A 17 5.26 9.00 20.84
N LEU A 18 4.71 8.37 19.81
CA LEU A 18 5.42 7.96 18.60
C LEU A 18 5.11 8.93 17.45
N PRO A 19 6.03 9.14 16.51
CA PRO A 19 5.77 9.97 15.34
C PRO A 19 4.71 9.32 14.44
N GLU A 20 3.67 10.11 14.16
CA GLU A 20 2.57 9.75 13.27
C GLU A 20 2.59 10.63 12.01
N TYR A 21 2.19 10.05 10.89
CA TYR A 21 2.11 10.79 9.63
C TYR A 21 0.93 11.77 9.71
N PRO A 22 1.04 13.01 9.19
CA PRO A 22 -0.09 13.92 9.13
C PRO A 22 -1.28 13.26 8.40
N GLY A 23 -2.45 13.19 9.06
CA GLY A 23 -3.62 12.47 8.56
C GLY A 23 -3.63 10.97 8.85
N GLY A 24 -2.70 10.48 9.68
CA GLY A 24 -2.67 9.11 10.17
C GLY A 24 -2.21 8.08 9.13
N LYS A 25 -2.54 6.81 9.40
CA LYS A 25 -2.11 5.68 8.57
C LYS A 25 -2.76 5.67 7.18
N GLU A 26 -4.01 6.11 7.07
CA GLU A 26 -4.75 6.13 5.81
C GLU A 26 -4.17 7.15 4.83
N ALA A 27 -3.86 8.36 5.32
CA ALA A 27 -3.21 9.39 4.50
C ALA A 27 -1.82 8.93 4.02
N LEU A 28 -1.07 8.21 4.86
CA LEU A 28 0.21 7.63 4.45
C LEU A 28 0.04 6.59 3.34
N GLN A 29 -0.93 5.68 3.47
CA GLN A 29 -1.21 4.68 2.44
C GLN A 29 -1.67 5.32 1.13
N LYS A 30 -2.50 6.36 1.21
CA LYS A 30 -2.94 7.13 0.05
C LYS A 30 -1.76 7.81 -0.65
N TYR A 31 -0.91 8.50 0.12
CA TYR A 31 0.32 9.10 -0.40
C TYR A 31 1.20 8.07 -1.12
N ILE A 32 1.43 6.90 -0.51
CA ILE A 32 2.23 5.84 -1.12
C ILE A 32 1.59 5.40 -2.44
N LYS A 33 0.28 5.13 -2.48
CA LYS A 33 -0.41 4.71 -3.72
C LYS A 33 -0.34 5.75 -4.83
N GLU A 34 -0.46 7.04 -4.49
CA GLU A 34 -0.48 8.13 -5.48
C GLU A 34 0.91 8.49 -6.01
N ASN A 35 1.96 8.32 -5.20
CA ASN A 35 3.32 8.72 -5.56
C ASN A 35 4.22 7.54 -5.96
N LEU A 36 3.73 6.30 -5.81
CA LEU A 36 4.47 5.09 -6.19
C LEU A 36 4.62 5.04 -7.70
N VAL A 37 5.88 5.08 -8.13
CA VAL A 37 6.26 4.85 -9.51
C VAL A 37 6.73 3.42 -9.61
N TYR A 38 6.09 2.66 -10.49
CA TYR A 38 6.48 1.28 -10.73
C TYR A 38 7.72 1.25 -11.63
N PRO A 39 8.86 0.65 -11.21
CA PRO A 39 10.08 0.63 -12.00
C PRO A 39 9.88 -0.04 -13.36
N LYS A 40 10.52 0.49 -14.42
CA LYS A 40 10.43 -0.08 -15.77
C LYS A 40 10.92 -1.51 -15.83
N GLU A 41 12.00 -1.81 -15.09
CA GLU A 41 12.60 -3.14 -15.06
C GLU A 41 11.68 -4.16 -14.36
N ALA A 42 11.11 -3.80 -13.21
CA ALA A 42 10.08 -4.60 -12.56
C ALA A 42 8.86 -4.80 -13.47
N ALA A 43 8.43 -3.78 -14.20
CA ALA A 43 7.26 -3.86 -15.08
C ALA A 43 7.51 -4.79 -16.28
N ALA A 44 8.69 -4.69 -16.90
CA ALA A 44 9.08 -5.53 -18.04
C ALA A 44 9.16 -7.01 -17.64
N ASN A 45 9.69 -7.28 -16.45
CA ASN A 45 9.85 -8.64 -15.90
C ASN A 45 8.62 -9.12 -15.11
N ARG A 46 7.54 -8.32 -15.07
CA ARG A 46 6.30 -8.62 -14.33
C ARG A 46 6.53 -9.00 -12.87
N VAL A 47 7.43 -8.29 -12.19
CA VAL A 47 7.90 -8.60 -10.84
C VAL A 47 6.98 -7.99 -9.79
N GLU A 48 6.15 -8.81 -9.17
CA GLU A 48 5.34 -8.40 -8.02
C GLU A 48 6.01 -8.76 -6.70
N GLY A 49 5.70 -7.99 -5.65
CA GLY A 49 6.26 -8.30 -4.34
C GLY A 49 5.99 -7.25 -3.28
N ILE A 50 6.65 -7.44 -2.15
CA ILE A 50 6.54 -6.59 -0.97
C ILE A 50 7.93 -6.15 -0.57
N VAL A 51 8.12 -4.84 -0.44
CA VAL A 51 9.33 -4.27 0.12
C VAL A 51 9.11 -3.99 1.61
N TYR A 52 9.95 -4.61 2.44
CA TYR A 52 10.08 -4.37 3.87
C TYR A 52 11.31 -3.52 4.11
N LEU A 53 11.11 -2.36 4.72
CA LEU A 53 12.21 -1.47 5.09
C LEU A 53 12.01 -0.91 6.49
N VAL A 54 13.11 -0.50 7.11
CA VAL A 54 13.15 0.19 8.39
C VAL A 54 13.71 1.58 8.14
N ALA A 55 13.08 2.61 8.68
CA ALA A 55 13.63 3.95 8.67
C ALA A 55 13.64 4.55 10.07
N GLU A 56 14.58 5.43 10.33
CA GLU A 56 14.69 6.21 11.56
C GLU A 56 13.97 7.54 11.36
N ILE A 57 13.13 7.91 12.32
CA ILE A 57 12.40 9.17 12.30
C ILE A 57 12.95 10.03 13.43
N ASN A 58 13.45 11.21 13.09
CA ASN A 58 13.95 12.18 14.05
C ASN A 58 12.81 12.91 14.79
N ASP A 59 13.17 13.63 15.84
CA ASP A 59 12.24 14.44 16.65
C ASP A 59 11.53 15.54 15.84
N ASN A 60 12.18 16.03 14.78
CA ASN A 60 11.61 16.99 13.83
C ASN A 60 10.64 16.35 12.82
N GLY A 61 10.55 15.02 12.77
CA GLY A 61 9.72 14.27 11.82
C GLY A 61 10.40 13.94 10.49
N ASP A 62 11.67 14.31 10.33
CA ASP A 62 12.50 13.94 9.18
C ASP A 62 12.86 12.45 9.21
N VAL A 63 12.92 11.84 8.02
CA VAL A 63 13.26 10.43 7.85
C VAL A 63 14.73 10.27 7.49
N GLU A 64 15.44 9.47 8.27
CA GLU A 64 16.87 9.16 8.15
C GLU A 64 17.09 7.63 8.23
N GLY A 65 18.33 7.18 7.97
CA GLY A 65 18.75 5.81 8.27
C GLY A 65 17.89 4.72 7.62
N ILE A 66 17.49 4.90 6.36
CA ILE A 66 16.65 3.94 5.63
C ILE A 66 17.46 2.67 5.36
N GLN A 67 16.94 1.53 5.80
CA GLN A 67 17.51 0.19 5.62
C GLN A 67 16.47 -0.74 5.00
N ILE A 68 16.75 -1.24 3.81
CA ILE A 68 15.92 -2.27 3.16
C ILE A 68 16.21 -3.61 3.82
N GLN A 69 15.18 -4.27 4.35
CA GLN A 69 15.30 -5.57 5.01
C GLN A 69 15.06 -6.72 4.05
N LYS A 70 14.07 -6.56 3.16
CA LYS A 70 13.70 -7.55 2.17
C LYS A 70 12.90 -6.87 1.06
N GLY A 71 13.15 -7.24 -0.18
CA GLY A 71 12.39 -6.77 -1.31
C GLY A 71 12.56 -7.69 -2.53
N PRO A 72 11.72 -7.51 -3.57
CA PRO A 72 11.82 -8.30 -4.79
C PRO A 72 12.97 -7.84 -5.71
N GLY A 73 13.59 -6.68 -5.45
CA GLY A 73 14.62 -6.09 -6.34
C GLY A 73 14.03 -5.39 -7.58
N TYR A 74 14.78 -5.35 -8.68
CA TYR A 74 14.37 -4.79 -9.98
C TYR A 74 13.94 -3.30 -9.93
N GLY A 75 14.54 -2.51 -9.04
CA GLY A 75 14.22 -1.10 -8.84
C GLY A 75 13.14 -0.84 -7.79
N CYS A 76 12.44 -1.87 -7.29
CA CYS A 76 11.34 -1.69 -6.33
C CYS A 76 11.85 -1.21 -4.97
N ASP A 77 13.06 -1.64 -4.59
CA ASP A 77 13.67 -1.35 -3.30
C ASP A 77 14.10 0.12 -3.25
N GLU A 78 14.67 0.62 -4.34
CA GLU A 78 15.07 2.01 -4.54
C GLU A 78 13.86 2.94 -4.58
N GLU A 79 12.79 2.57 -5.29
CA GLU A 79 11.55 3.34 -5.32
C GLU A 79 10.87 3.39 -3.95
N ALA A 80 10.86 2.27 -3.22
CA ALA A 80 10.36 2.23 -1.84
C ALA A 80 11.16 3.15 -0.91
N ALA A 81 12.50 3.13 -1.01
CA ALA A 81 13.36 4.02 -0.24
C ALA A 81 13.13 5.49 -0.59
N ARG A 82 12.94 5.83 -1.88
CA ARG A 82 12.64 7.19 -2.36
C ARG A 82 11.33 7.71 -1.75
N LEU A 83 10.27 6.92 -1.77
CA LEU A 83 8.97 7.29 -1.21
C LEU A 83 9.07 7.64 0.28
N ILE A 84 9.73 6.76 1.04
CA ILE A 84 9.86 6.91 2.48
C ILE A 84 10.76 8.09 2.85
N LYS A 85 11.80 8.36 2.05
CA LYS A 85 12.66 9.53 2.23
C LYS A 85 11.93 10.86 2.02
N ASN A 86 10.94 10.90 1.13
CA ASN A 86 10.19 12.11 0.81
C ASN A 86 9.03 12.40 1.78
N ILE A 87 8.77 11.49 2.73
CA ILE A 87 7.72 11.63 3.72
C ILE A 87 8.24 12.43 4.92
N ARG A 88 7.42 13.36 5.42
CA ARG A 88 7.63 14.04 6.70
C ARG A 88 6.58 13.63 7.72
N PHE A 89 7.02 13.20 8.90
CA PHE A 89 6.17 12.87 10.04
C PHE A 89 5.89 14.09 10.91
N GLY A 90 4.85 14.02 11.74
CA GLY A 90 4.65 14.98 12.82
C GLY A 90 5.76 14.85 13.86
N GLY A 91 6.41 15.96 14.20
CA GLY A 91 7.43 15.99 15.24
C GLY A 91 6.85 15.65 16.61
N VAL A 92 7.63 14.94 17.44
CA VAL A 92 7.18 14.48 18.76
C VAL A 92 8.19 14.85 19.84
N LYS A 93 7.69 15.54 20.87
CA LYS A 93 8.47 15.85 22.08
C LYS A 93 7.93 15.03 23.24
N ASN A 94 8.78 14.18 23.83
CA ASN A 94 8.42 13.34 24.97
C ASN A 94 9.12 13.86 26.22
N ARG A 95 8.37 14.50 27.14
CA ARG A 95 8.90 15.02 28.42
C ARG A 95 10.14 15.94 28.24
N GLY A 96 10.15 16.74 27.17
CA GLY A 96 11.29 17.61 26.82
C GLY A 96 12.46 16.91 26.13
N ILE A 97 12.42 15.58 25.99
CA ILE A 97 13.45 14.78 25.35
C ILE A 97 13.11 14.58 23.87
N ARG A 98 14.12 14.82 23.03
CA ARG A 98 14.11 14.50 21.59
C ARG A 98 14.37 13.00 21.42
N LEU A 99 13.52 12.31 20.67
CA LEU A 99 13.63 10.86 20.49
C LEU A 99 13.71 10.51 19.01
N LYS A 100 14.73 9.74 18.63
CA LYS A 100 14.78 9.04 17.34
C LYS A 100 14.03 7.72 17.44
N THR A 101 13.11 7.46 16.51
CA THR A 101 12.27 6.26 16.52
C THR A 101 12.46 5.45 15.26
N LYS A 102 12.71 4.15 15.39
CA LYS A 102 12.73 3.21 14.25
C LYS A 102 11.31 2.78 13.88
N LYS A 103 10.95 2.93 12.61
CA LYS A 103 9.65 2.52 12.08
C LYS A 103 9.81 1.55 10.92
N ARG A 104 8.98 0.51 10.91
CA ARG A 104 8.95 -0.50 9.85
C ARG A 104 7.86 -0.14 8.84
N PHE A 105 8.20 -0.20 7.56
CA PHE A 105 7.28 0.03 6.47
C PHE A 105 7.15 -1.23 5.62
N LYS A 106 5.95 -1.38 5.07
CA LYS A 106 5.58 -2.44 4.14
C LYS A 106 4.95 -1.76 2.93
N ILE A 107 5.58 -1.90 1.77
CA ILE A 107 5.11 -1.32 0.50
C ILE A 107 4.84 -2.46 -0.46
N ASP A 108 3.59 -2.58 -0.90
CA ASP A 108 3.15 -3.62 -1.82
C ASP A 108 3.29 -3.12 -3.27
N PHE A 109 4.06 -3.83 -4.10
CA PHE A 109 4.15 -3.62 -5.54
C PHE A 109 3.33 -4.70 -6.24
N LYS A 110 2.22 -4.28 -6.85
CA LYS A 110 1.28 -5.15 -7.57
C LYS A 110 1.05 -4.61 -8.96
N LEU A 111 1.03 -5.48 -9.95
CA LEU A 111 0.65 -5.14 -11.31
C LEU A 111 -0.88 -5.00 -11.37
N PRO A 112 -1.39 -4.12 -12.24
CA PRO A 112 -2.81 -4.13 -12.55
C PRO A 112 -3.18 -5.48 -13.17
N PRO A 113 -4.37 -6.02 -12.87
CA PRO A 113 -4.83 -7.26 -13.50
C PRO A 113 -4.86 -7.08 -15.01
N GLU A 114 -4.42 -8.10 -15.75
CA GLU A 114 -4.53 -8.09 -17.20
C GLU A 114 -6.01 -8.00 -17.61
N ASN A 115 -6.37 -6.96 -18.37
CA ASN A 115 -7.71 -6.82 -18.95
C ASN A 115 -7.89 -7.81 -20.11
N ASN A 116 -8.14 -9.09 -19.81
CA ASN A 116 -8.59 -10.07 -20.80
C ASN A 116 -10.07 -9.83 -21.13
N ILE A 117 -10.33 -9.07 -22.20
CA ILE A 117 -11.67 -8.72 -22.67
C ILE A 117 -12.31 -9.96 -23.32
N HIS A 118 -13.14 -10.71 -22.59
CA HIS A 118 -13.95 -11.79 -23.18
C HIS A 118 -15.25 -11.23 -23.78
N TYR A 119 -15.31 -11.07 -25.10
CA TYR A 119 -16.57 -10.76 -25.79
C TYR A 119 -17.45 -12.01 -25.95
N LYS A 120 -18.71 -11.97 -25.49
CA LYS A 120 -19.75 -12.94 -25.82
C LYS A 120 -20.69 -12.33 -26.85
N ILE A 121 -20.68 -12.84 -28.07
CA ILE A 121 -21.59 -12.39 -29.13
C ILE A 121 -22.88 -13.23 -29.04
N THR A 122 -23.98 -12.63 -28.57
CA THR A 122 -25.30 -13.27 -28.57
C THR A 122 -26.10 -12.71 -29.74
N SER A 123 -26.30 -13.51 -30.81
CA SER A 123 -27.18 -13.11 -31.91
C SER A 123 -28.62 -12.97 -31.41
N LYS A 124 -29.17 -11.76 -31.41
CA LYS A 124 -30.61 -11.54 -31.16
C LYS A 124 -31.37 -12.02 -32.39
N LYS A 125 -31.90 -13.24 -32.36
CA LYS A 125 -32.81 -13.76 -33.39
C LYS A 125 -34.14 -12.98 -33.28
N THR A 126 -34.39 -12.07 -34.22
CA THR A 126 -35.70 -11.44 -34.40
C THR A 126 -36.72 -12.53 -34.72
N LYS A 127 -37.85 -12.55 -34.01
CA LYS A 127 -38.90 -13.56 -34.15
C LYS A 127 -39.70 -13.28 -35.42
N ASP A 128 -39.47 -14.08 -36.46
CA ASP A 128 -40.53 -14.45 -37.39
C ASP A 128 -40.84 -15.94 -37.20
N ASN A 129 -42.11 -16.20 -36.93
CA ASN A 129 -42.69 -17.50 -36.60
C ASN A 129 -42.52 -18.47 -37.77
N ILE A 130 -41.89 -19.64 -37.58
CA ILE A 130 -42.24 -20.96 -38.14
C ILE A 130 -41.33 -22.03 -37.48
N LYS A 131 -41.96 -23.10 -36.99
CA LYS A 131 -41.39 -24.23 -36.22
C LYS A 131 -40.17 -24.89 -36.89
N SER A 132 -39.01 -24.89 -36.22
CA SER A 132 -37.99 -25.95 -36.38
C SER A 132 -37.03 -26.01 -35.18
N LYS A 133 -36.83 -27.23 -34.68
CA LYS A 133 -35.99 -27.62 -33.53
C LYS A 133 -34.52 -27.38 -33.89
N SER A 134 -33.94 -26.23 -33.52
CA SER A 134 -32.58 -25.84 -33.95
C SER A 134 -31.57 -25.88 -32.80
N LYS A 135 -30.45 -26.60 -33.03
CA LYS A 135 -29.31 -26.76 -32.12
C LYS A 135 -28.56 -25.42 -31.96
N THR A 136 -28.37 -24.96 -30.72
CA THR A 136 -27.59 -23.75 -30.40
C THR A 136 -26.11 -24.02 -30.66
N LYS A 137 -25.52 -23.39 -31.69
CA LYS A 137 -24.08 -23.45 -31.95
C LYS A 137 -23.43 -22.18 -31.37
N ASN A 138 -22.52 -22.36 -30.41
CA ASN A 138 -21.73 -21.29 -29.81
C ASN A 138 -20.33 -21.31 -30.44
N TYR A 139 -19.84 -20.15 -30.90
CA TYR A 139 -18.48 -19.99 -31.44
C TYR A 139 -17.70 -19.00 -30.58
N SER A 140 -16.45 -19.32 -30.29
CA SER A 140 -15.50 -18.47 -29.58
C SER A 140 -14.26 -18.31 -30.46
N TYR A 141 -13.79 -17.08 -30.65
CA TYR A 141 -12.55 -16.79 -31.38
C TYR A 141 -11.61 -16.02 -30.46
N SER A 142 -10.31 -16.33 -30.53
CA SER A 142 -9.24 -15.53 -29.93
C SER A 142 -8.47 -14.85 -31.06
N ILE A 143 -8.26 -13.54 -30.99
CA ILE A 143 -7.51 -12.77 -31.98
C ILE A 143 -6.15 -12.43 -31.36
N GLN A 144 -5.07 -12.86 -32.01
CA GLN A 144 -3.71 -12.53 -31.61
C GLN A 144 -3.27 -11.28 -32.36
N ILE A 145 -3.10 -10.18 -31.65
CA ILE A 145 -2.64 -8.92 -32.25
C ILE A 145 -1.10 -8.98 -32.30
N LYS A 146 -0.53 -9.11 -33.49
CA LYS A 146 0.90 -8.88 -33.71
C LYS A 146 1.15 -7.38 -33.76
N LYS A 147 2.14 -6.94 -32.97
CA LYS A 147 2.56 -5.54 -32.84
C LYS A 147 3.11 -4.99 -34.15
#